data_AF-W7S756-F1
#
_entry.id   AF-W7S756-F1
#
_cell.length_a   1.000
_cell.length_b   1.000
_cell.length_c   1.000
_cell.angle_alpha   90.00
_cell.angle_beta   90.00
_cell.angle_gamma   90.00
#
_symmetry.space_group_name_H-M   'P 1'
#
loop_
_entity.id
_entity.type
_entity.pdbx_description
1 polymer ?
#
loop_
_entity_poly.entity_id
_entity_poly.type
_entity_poly.pdbx_seq_one_letter_code
_entity_poly.pdbx_strand_id
1 'polypeptide(L)'
;MFFGYFLQYVNFFFRDVRFYLIQLMEVIQMTQGTVKWFNSEKGFGFIEVEGGQDVFAHFSAIQGEGFKSLEEGQKVEFTIEDGQRGPQAANIVKL
;
A
#
# COMPACT_ATOMS: atom_id res chain seq x y z
N MET A 1 39.70 23.51 15.83
CA MET A 1 39.39 22.86 14.54
C MET A 1 38.69 21.50 14.71
N PHE A 2 39.09 20.65 15.67
CA PHE A 2 38.51 19.31 15.87
C PHE A 2 37.03 19.26 16.31
N PHE A 3 36.53 20.28 17.01
CA PHE A 3 35.14 20.30 17.50
C PHE A 3 34.08 20.41 16.38
N GLY A 4 34.41 21.10 15.28
CA GLY A 4 33.51 21.24 14.13
C GLY A 4 33.31 19.93 13.36
N TYR A 5 34.38 19.15 13.18
CA TYR A 5 34.31 17.82 12.54
C TYR A 5 33.53 16.81 13.38
N PHE A 6 33.63 16.89 14.71
CA PHE A 6 32.86 16.03 15.60
C PHE A 6 31.35 16.33 15.51
N LEU A 7 30.95 17.60 15.58
CA LEU A 7 29.55 17.99 15.40
C LEU A 7 29.02 17.66 13.99
N GLN A 8 29.85 17.79 12.95
CA GLN A 8 29.44 17.41 11.60
C GLN A 8 29.30 15.90 11.43
N TYR A 9 30.17 15.10 12.05
CA TYR A 9 30.06 13.65 12.08
C TYR A 9 28.80 13.19 12.81
N VAL A 10 28.50 13.81 13.96
CA VAL A 10 27.28 13.54 14.72
C VAL A 10 26.04 13.89 13.88
N ASN A 11 25.98 15.08 13.27
CA ASN A 11 24.84 15.45 12.40
C ASN A 11 24.72 14.53 11.17
N PHE A 12 25.83 14.13 10.56
CA PHE A 12 25.85 13.20 9.43
C PHE A 12 25.34 11.81 9.84
N PHE A 13 25.81 11.30 10.98
CA PHE A 13 25.37 10.02 11.55
C PHE A 13 23.88 10.02 11.90
N PHE A 14 23.39 11.09 12.54
CA PHE A 14 21.96 11.25 12.82
C PHE A 14 21.11 11.39 11.55
N ARG A 15 21.64 11.99 10.48
CA ARG A 15 20.95 12.09 9.19
C ARG A 15 20.84 10.74 8.50
N ASP A 16 21.92 9.96 8.47
CA ASP A 16 21.91 8.60 7.90
C ASP A 16 20.95 7.71 8.68
N VAL A 17 21.05 7.66 10.02
CA VAL A 17 20.16 6.82 10.84
C VAL A 17 18.69 7.21 10.66
N ARG A 18 18.38 8.52 10.55
CA ARG A 18 17.02 8.98 10.28
C ARG A 18 16.53 8.62 8.88
N PHE A 19 17.41 8.63 7.88
CA PHE A 19 17.08 8.17 6.52
C PHE A 19 16.83 6.65 6.50
N TYR A 20 17.66 5.86 7.18
CA TYR A 20 17.46 4.43 7.32
C TYR A 20 16.22 4.08 8.17
N LEU A 21 15.90 4.85 9.22
CA LEU A 21 14.68 4.69 9.99
C LEU A 21 13.42 5.04 9.18
N ILE A 22 13.48 6.06 8.32
CA ILE A 22 12.39 6.39 7.39
C ILE A 22 12.24 5.28 6.33
N GLN A 23 13.33 4.69 5.84
CA GLN A 23 13.31 3.54 4.93
C GLN A 23 12.79 2.26 5.62
N LEU A 24 13.11 2.07 6.90
CA LEU A 24 12.72 0.90 7.70
C LEU A 24 11.28 0.99 8.21
N MET A 25 10.75 2.21 8.38
CA MET A 25 9.32 2.49 8.51
C MET A 25 8.69 2.58 7.13
N GLU A 26 8.88 1.54 6.30
CA GLU A 26 8.18 1.39 5.03
C GLU A 26 6.70 1.65 5.31
N VAL A 27 6.24 2.83 4.91
CA VAL A 27 4.92 3.28 5.26
C VAL A 27 4.00 2.37 4.47
N ILE A 28 3.35 1.45 5.17
CA ILE A 28 2.23 0.69 4.62
C ILE A 28 1.13 1.74 4.38
N GLN A 29 1.18 2.40 3.23
CA GLN A 29 0.25 3.44 2.83
C GLN A 29 -1.08 2.76 2.56
N MET A 30 -1.93 2.70 3.59
CA MET A 30 -3.32 2.33 3.44
C MET A 30 -3.99 3.34 2.51
N THR A 31 -4.57 2.83 1.43
CA THR A 31 -5.25 3.59 0.40
C THR A 31 -6.72 3.20 0.40
N GLN A 32 -7.59 4.17 0.21
CA GLN A 32 -9.02 3.93 0.04
C GLN A 32 -9.39 4.04 -1.43
N GLY A 33 -10.35 3.22 -1.85
CA GLY A 33 -10.86 3.24 -3.21
C GLY A 33 -12.28 2.68 -3.29
N THR A 34 -12.82 2.75 -4.49
CA THR A 34 -14.16 2.24 -4.82
C THR A 34 -14.03 1.09 -5.81
N VAL A 35 -14.69 -0.02 -5.54
CA VAL A 35 -14.67 -1.19 -6.43
C VAL A 35 -15.35 -0.83 -7.74
N LYS A 36 -14.56 -0.82 -8.83
CA LYS A 36 -15.06 -0.48 -10.17
C LYS A 36 -15.85 -1.63 -10.77
N TRP A 37 -15.33 -2.85 -10.61
CA TRP A 37 -16.04 -4.09 -10.92
C TRP A 37 -15.28 -5.26 -10.28
N PHE A 38 -16.01 -6.32 -9.94
CA PHE A 38 -15.43 -7.56 -9.44
C PHE A 38 -16.23 -8.75 -9.95
N ASN A 39 -15.54 -9.74 -10.51
CA ASN A 39 -16.17 -10.98 -10.94
C ASN A 39 -15.94 -12.05 -9.87
N SER A 40 -16.96 -12.36 -9.08
CA SER A 40 -16.91 -13.34 -8.01
C SER A 40 -16.69 -14.78 -8.48
N GLU A 41 -17.10 -15.12 -9.71
CA GLU A 41 -16.87 -16.46 -10.28
C GLU A 41 -15.42 -16.65 -10.69
N LYS A 42 -14.80 -15.60 -11.24
CA LYS A 42 -13.39 -15.61 -11.66
C LYS A 42 -12.42 -15.23 -10.55
N GLY A 43 -12.89 -14.57 -9.48
CA GLY A 43 -12.11 -14.18 -8.31
C GLY A 43 -11.20 -12.96 -8.50
N PHE A 44 -11.50 -12.07 -9.46
CA PHE A 44 -10.70 -10.87 -9.69
C PHE A 44 -11.55 -9.67 -10.15
N GLY A 45 -10.98 -8.49 -9.98
CA GLY A 45 -11.60 -7.21 -10.34
C GLY A 45 -10.61 -6.06 -10.32
N PHE A 46 -11.14 -4.84 -10.33
CA PHE A 46 -10.36 -3.61 -10.21
C PHE A 46 -11.02 -2.64 -9.23
N ILE A 47 -10.17 -1.91 -8.50
CA ILE A 47 -10.56 -0.86 -7.58
C ILE A 47 -10.07 0.47 -8.17
N GLU A 48 -10.98 1.42 -8.29
CA GLU A 48 -10.67 2.79 -8.67
C GLU A 48 -10.22 3.58 -7.43
N VAL A 49 -9.10 4.28 -7.56
CA VAL A 49 -8.53 5.13 -6.51
C VAL A 49 -8.64 6.58 -6.95
N GLU A 50 -9.05 7.46 -6.03
CA GLU A 50 -9.16 8.89 -6.33
C GLU A 50 -7.78 9.47 -6.69
N GLY A 51 -7.65 9.97 -7.93
CA GLY A 51 -6.42 10.59 -8.43
C GLY A 51 -5.32 9.59 -8.85
N GLY A 52 -5.63 8.29 -8.93
CA GLY A 52 -4.68 7.22 -9.26
C GLY A 52 -5.03 6.42 -10.52
N GLN A 53 -4.26 5.35 -10.74
CA GLN A 53 -4.60 4.30 -11.71
C GLN A 53 -5.49 3.25 -11.06
N ASP A 54 -6.29 2.53 -11.87
CA ASP A 54 -7.05 1.38 -11.40
C ASP A 54 -6.11 0.32 -10.82
N VAL A 55 -6.40 -0.14 -9.60
CA VAL A 55 -5.59 -1.13 -8.90
C VAL A 55 -6.22 -2.51 -9.05
N PHE A 56 -5.40 -3.50 -9.41
CA PHE A 56 -5.87 -4.87 -9.58
C PHE A 56 -6.24 -5.51 -8.23
N ALA A 57 -7.43 -6.12 -8.14
CA ALA A 57 -7.91 -6.78 -6.94
C ALA A 57 -8.10 -8.29 -7.18
N HIS A 58 -7.44 -9.11 -6.37
CA HIS A 58 -7.60 -10.56 -6.41
C HIS A 58 -8.26 -11.07 -5.13
N PHE A 59 -9.09 -12.12 -5.23
CA PHE A 59 -9.83 -12.66 -4.08
C PHE A 59 -8.91 -13.05 -2.91
N SER A 60 -7.68 -13.48 -3.20
CA SER A 60 -6.71 -13.87 -2.15
C SER A 60 -6.32 -12.72 -1.24
N ALA A 61 -6.35 -11.48 -1.74
CA ALA A 61 -6.00 -10.27 -1.00
C ALA A 61 -7.12 -9.77 -0.10
N ILE A 62 -8.37 -10.24 -0.30
CA ILE A 62 -9.52 -9.85 0.50
C ILE A 62 -9.43 -10.46 1.90
N GLN A 63 -9.54 -9.60 2.91
CA GLN A 63 -9.57 -9.96 4.31
C GLN A 63 -10.98 -10.35 4.73
N GLY A 64 -11.07 -11.29 5.67
CA GLY A 64 -12.33 -11.82 6.19
C GLY A 64 -12.49 -13.33 5.97
N GLU A 65 -13.46 -13.88 6.68
CA GLU A 65 -13.80 -15.30 6.66
C GLU A 65 -14.97 -15.55 5.69
N GLY A 66 -15.01 -16.72 5.07
CA GLY A 66 -16.07 -17.10 4.11
C GLY A 66 -15.77 -16.69 2.66
N PHE A 67 -16.82 -16.28 1.94
CA PHE A 67 -16.72 -16.01 0.50
C PHE A 67 -16.05 -14.65 0.21
N LYS A 68 -14.86 -14.70 -0.39
CA LYS A 68 -14.01 -13.54 -0.69
C LYS A 68 -14.45 -12.87 -2.00
N SER A 69 -15.46 -12.02 -1.93
CA SER A 69 -15.94 -11.20 -3.05
C SER A 69 -16.05 -9.72 -2.70
N LEU A 70 -16.12 -8.87 -3.73
CA LEU A 70 -16.40 -7.44 -3.64
C LEU A 70 -17.63 -7.10 -4.48
N GLU A 71 -18.36 -6.06 -4.08
CA GLU A 71 -19.50 -5.54 -4.82
C GLU A 71 -19.10 -4.27 -5.59
N GLU A 72 -19.66 -4.06 -6.79
CA GLU A 72 -19.44 -2.84 -7.56
C GLU A 72 -19.95 -1.61 -6.79
N GLY A 73 -19.16 -0.53 -6.77
CA GLY A 73 -19.44 0.67 -6.00
C GLY A 73 -19.11 0.58 -4.50
N GLN A 74 -18.65 -0.58 -4.01
CA GLN A 74 -18.27 -0.74 -2.61
C GLN A 74 -16.99 0.02 -2.28
N LYS A 75 -16.96 0.68 -1.12
CA LYS A 75 -15.74 1.30 -0.58
C LYS A 75 -14.87 0.26 0.10
N VAL A 76 -13.58 0.32 -0.17
CA VAL A 76 -12.58 -0.59 0.37
C VAL A 76 -11.33 0.15 0.78
N GLU A 77 -10.64 -0.38 1.77
CA GLU A 77 -9.34 0.08 2.23
C GLU A 77 -8.31 -1.04 1.98
N PHE A 78 -7.16 -0.71 1.41
CA PHE A 78 -6.17 -1.69 0.98
C PHE A 78 -4.79 -1.06 0.85
N THR A 79 -3.77 -1.89 0.70
CA THR A 79 -2.40 -1.45 0.45
C THR A 79 -2.06 -1.65 -1.02
N ILE A 80 -1.35 -0.71 -1.64
CA ILE A 80 -0.89 -0.86 -3.02
C ILE A 80 0.50 -1.50 -3.00
N GLU A 81 0.64 -2.63 -3.69
CA GLU A 81 1.91 -3.32 -3.91
C GLU A 81 2.21 -3.43 -5.40
N ASP A 82 3.48 -3.44 -5.77
CA ASP A 82 3.90 -3.66 -7.15
C ASP A 82 3.82 -5.15 -7.51
N GLY A 83 2.79 -5.52 -8.26
CA GLY A 83 2.58 -6.86 -8.77
C GLY A 83 3.22 -7.10 -10.14
N GLN A 84 3.24 -8.36 -10.58
CA GLN A 84 3.77 -8.75 -11.90
C GLN A 84 3.04 -8.11 -13.10
N ARG A 85 1.83 -7.58 -12.87
CA ARG A 85 0.97 -6.96 -13.89
C ARG A 85 0.72 -5.47 -13.62
N GLY A 86 1.54 -4.84 -12.78
CA GLY A 86 1.35 -3.48 -12.31
C GLY A 86 0.76 -3.42 -10.89
N PRO A 87 0.20 -2.28 -10.48
CA PRO A 87 -0.30 -2.05 -9.13
C PRO A 87 -1.38 -3.06 -8.74
N GLN A 88 -1.18 -3.73 -7.60
CA GLN A 88 -2.09 -4.72 -7.04
C GLN A 88 -2.49 -4.34 -5.62
N ALA A 89 -3.76 -4.55 -5.29
CA ALA A 89 -4.29 -4.35 -3.96
C ALA A 89 -3.97 -5.56 -3.07
N ALA A 90 -3.40 -5.29 -1.90
CA ALA A 90 -3.15 -6.22 -0.83
C ALA A 90 -3.95 -5.81 0.42
N ASN A 91 -4.20 -6.76 1.32
CA ASN A 91 -4.90 -6.52 2.59
C ASN A 91 -6.24 -5.77 2.43
N ILE A 92 -7.07 -6.17 1.46
CA ILE A 92 -8.31 -5.47 1.14
C ILE A 92 -9.32 -5.70 2.26
N VAL A 93 -9.76 -4.63 2.90
CA VAL A 93 -10.80 -4.58 3.92
C VAL A 93 -12.01 -3.85 3.36
N LYS A 94 -13.20 -4.42 3.57
CA LYS A 94 -14.47 -3.80 3.21
C LYS A 94 -14.82 -2.73 4.25
N LEU A 95 -15.14 -1.51 3.81
CA LEU A 95 -15.59 -0.42 4.67
C LEU A 95 -17.11 -0.43 4.85
#